data_AF-A0A2M7YFD5-F1
#
_entry.id   AF-A0A2M7YFD5-F1
#
_cell.length_a   1.000
_cell.length_b   1.000
_cell.length_c   1.000
_cell.angle_alpha   90.00
_cell.angle_beta   90.00
_cell.angle_gamma   90.00
#
_symmetry.space_group_name_H-M   'P 1'
#
loop_
_entity.id
_entity.type
_entity.pdbx_description
1 polymer ?
#
loop_
_entity_poly.entity_id
_entity_poly.type
_entity_poly.pdbx_seq_one_letter_code
_entity_poly.pdbx_strand_id
1 'polypeptide(L)'
;MKPIRITKHAQEQFNYRGTTEEEIIETIQTSNWAPAELGRLEARKDFSFNSTWNKKFYKIKQVRPIFIEEESEIVVVTVYVYYV
;
A
#
# COMPACT_ATOMS: atom_id res chain seq x y z
N MET A 1 15.72 7.37 -5.25
CA MET A 1 14.88 6.22 -4.87
C MET A 1 14.60 5.39 -6.11
N LYS A 2 14.53 4.05 -5.98
CA LYS A 2 14.25 3.15 -7.10
C LYS A 2 12.84 3.42 -7.67
N PRO A 3 12.63 3.26 -8.99
CA PRO A 3 11.29 3.23 -9.57
C PRO A 3 10.40 2.22 -8.84
N ILE A 4 9.13 2.58 -8.65
CA ILE A 4 8.13 1.70 -8.03
C ILE A 4 7.22 1.20 -9.13
N ARG A 5 7.18 -0.11 -9.33
CA ARG A 5 6.29 -0.77 -10.29
C ARG A 5 5.20 -1.52 -9.54
N ILE A 6 3.96 -1.13 -9.78
CA ILE A 6 2.81 -1.86 -9.28
C ILE A 6 2.50 -2.99 -10.26
N THR A 7 2.52 -4.24 -9.78
CA THR A 7 2.17 -5.38 -10.63
C THR A 7 0.72 -5.29 -11.11
N LYS A 8 0.42 -5.87 -12.28
CA LYS A 8 -0.95 -5.94 -12.80
C LYS A 8 -1.93 -6.53 -11.78
N HIS A 9 -1.51 -7.57 -11.06
CA HIS A 9 -2.32 -8.16 -9.98
C HIS A 9 -2.64 -7.16 -8.86
N ALA A 10 -1.65 -6.39 -8.39
CA ALA A 10 -1.88 -5.36 -7.39
C ALA A 10 -2.77 -4.22 -7.92
N GLN A 11 -2.58 -3.81 -9.19
CA GLN A 11 -3.42 -2.79 -9.85
C GLN A 11 -4.90 -3.19 -9.90
N GLU A 12 -5.16 -4.45 -10.23
CA GLU A 12 -6.52 -5.00 -10.22
C GLU A 12 -7.14 -5.03 -8.83
N GLN A 13 -6.35 -5.05 -7.75
CA GLN A 13 -6.85 -5.21 -6.39
C GLN A 13 -6.99 -3.89 -5.61
N PHE A 14 -6.04 -2.96 -5.77
CA PHE A 14 -5.95 -1.81 -4.87
C PHE A 14 -7.12 -0.83 -5.04
N ASN A 15 -7.67 -0.70 -6.25
CA ASN A 15 -8.83 0.16 -6.51
C ASN A 15 -10.08 -0.33 -5.77
N TYR A 16 -10.35 -1.64 -5.78
CA TYR A 16 -11.46 -2.23 -5.01
C TYR A 16 -11.26 -2.12 -3.50
N ARG A 17 -10.02 -1.94 -3.04
CA ARG A 17 -9.68 -1.76 -1.63
C ARG A 17 -9.68 -0.29 -1.22
N GLY A 18 -9.99 0.63 -2.14
CA GLY A 18 -10.17 2.05 -1.88
C GLY A 18 -8.88 2.81 -1.57
N THR A 19 -7.77 2.41 -2.20
CA THR A 19 -6.51 3.17 -2.18
C THR A 19 -6.07 3.56 -3.60
N THR A 20 -5.09 4.45 -3.73
CA THR A 20 -4.56 4.93 -5.00
C THR A 20 -3.08 4.61 -5.17
N GLU A 21 -2.58 4.72 -6.39
CA GLU A 21 -1.15 4.55 -6.69
C GLU A 21 -0.30 5.58 -5.94
N GLU A 22 -0.77 6.81 -5.81
CA GLU A 22 -0.08 7.88 -5.08
C GLU A 22 0.08 7.53 -3.59
N GLU A 23 -0.99 7.04 -2.95
CA GLU A 23 -0.93 6.63 -1.53
C GLU A 23 0.03 5.45 -1.32
N ILE A 24 0.06 4.49 -2.27
CA ILE A 24 0.98 3.36 -2.25
C ILE A 24 2.43 3.86 -2.36
N ILE A 25 2.71 4.70 -3.36
CA ILE A 25 4.04 5.26 -3.61
C ILE A 25 4.50 6.07 -2.39
N GLU A 26 3.65 6.97 -1.89
CA GLU A 26 3.95 7.78 -0.71
C GLU A 26 4.25 6.92 0.51
N THR A 27 3.48 5.84 0.73
CA THR A 27 3.69 4.92 1.84
C THR A 27 5.09 4.29 1.77
N ILE A 28 5.50 3.79 0.60
CA ILE A 28 6.81 3.18 0.39
C ILE A 28 7.92 4.22 0.53
N GLN A 29 7.71 5.45 0.05
CA GLN A 29 8.72 6.52 0.06
C GLN A 29 9.01 7.11 1.44
N THR A 30 8.00 7.18 2.30
CA THR A 30 8.05 8.00 3.51
C THR A 30 7.99 7.21 4.82
N SER A 31 7.70 5.91 4.76
CA SER A 31 7.54 5.07 5.94
C SER A 31 8.73 4.12 6.11
N ASN A 32 8.98 3.70 7.34
CA ASN A 32 9.96 2.65 7.60
C ASN A 32 9.50 1.33 6.98
N TRP A 33 10.45 0.59 6.41
CA TRP A 33 10.20 -0.73 5.85
C TRP A 33 10.41 -1.79 6.92
N ALA A 34 9.57 -2.82 6.91
CA ALA A 34 9.66 -3.96 7.79
C ALA A 34 9.62 -5.26 6.97
N PRO A 35 10.22 -6.36 7.48
CA PRO A 35 10.05 -7.68 6.87
C PRO A 35 8.59 -8.12 6.86
N ALA A 36 8.18 -8.75 5.77
CA ALA A 36 6.91 -9.44 5.60
C ALA A 36 7.15 -10.92 5.25
N GLU A 37 6.07 -11.68 5.05
CA GLU A 37 6.16 -13.11 4.70
C GLU A 37 6.90 -13.35 3.37
N LEU A 38 7.55 -14.52 3.27
CA LEU A 38 8.22 -15.00 2.06
C LEU A 38 9.36 -14.07 1.57
N GLY A 39 10.08 -13.43 2.50
CA GLY A 39 11.21 -12.56 2.19
C GLY A 39 10.82 -11.22 1.56
N ARG A 40 9.55 -10.84 1.65
CA ARG A 40 9.04 -9.56 1.17
C ARG A 40 9.24 -8.46 2.21
N LEU A 41 9.00 -7.24 1.80
CA LEU A 41 8.97 -6.06 2.63
C LEU A 41 7.56 -5.48 2.69
N GLU A 42 7.30 -4.73 3.75
CA GLU A 42 6.10 -3.93 3.90
C GLU A 42 6.41 -2.54 4.41
N ALA A 43 5.51 -1.62 4.11
CA ALA A 43 5.45 -0.30 4.71
C ALA A 43 4.01 -0.07 5.18
N ARG A 44 3.80 0.85 6.13
CA ARG A 44 2.46 1.20 6.61
C ARG A 44 2.36 2.70 6.82
N LYS A 45 1.28 3.29 6.34
CA LYS A 45 0.97 4.70 6.56
C LYS A 45 -0.52 4.92 6.75
N ASP A 46 -0.83 5.78 7.70
CA ASP A 46 -2.19 6.21 7.99
C ASP A 46 -2.51 7.48 7.19
N PHE A 47 -3.66 7.45 6.50
CA PHE A 47 -4.20 8.56 5.74
C PHE A 47 -5.51 9.01 6.38
N SER A 48 -5.72 10.33 6.37
CA SER A 48 -7.01 10.92 6.70
C SER A 48 -8.04 10.49 5.66
N PHE A 49 -9.08 9.79 6.09
CA PHE A 49 -10.12 9.26 5.20
C PHE A 49 -11.45 10.00 5.38
N ASN A 50 -11.90 10.19 6.63
CA ASN A 50 -13.13 10.90 7.00
C ASN A 50 -14.34 10.61 6.08
N SER A 51 -14.54 9.34 5.75
CA SER A 51 -15.56 8.91 4.81
C SER A 51 -16.13 7.55 5.23
N THR A 52 -17.14 7.10 4.49
CA THR A 52 -17.82 5.82 4.74
C THR A 52 -17.22 4.73 3.87
N TRP A 53 -16.86 3.61 4.50
CA TRP A 53 -16.53 2.36 3.83
C TRP A 53 -17.49 1.27 4.27
N ASN A 54 -18.13 0.56 3.33
CA ASN A 54 -19.11 -0.49 3.62
C ASN A 54 -20.16 -0.10 4.68
N LYS A 55 -20.77 1.10 4.51
CA LYS A 55 -21.82 1.66 5.40
C LYS A 55 -21.36 2.03 6.82
N LYS A 56 -20.05 2.00 7.11
CA LYS A 56 -19.49 2.48 8.38
C LYS A 56 -18.53 3.65 8.14
N PHE A 57 -18.61 4.67 8.98
CA PHE A 57 -17.71 5.82 8.93
C PHE A 57 -16.36 5.49 9.58
N TYR A 58 -15.29 5.92 8.93
CA TYR A 58 -13.91 5.77 9.41
C TYR A 58 -13.16 7.08 9.25
N LYS A 59 -12.36 7.42 10.27
CA LYS A 59 -11.54 8.63 10.23
C LYS A 59 -10.24 8.36 9.51
N ILE A 60 -9.70 7.15 9.67
CA ILE A 60 -8.39 6.77 9.17
C ILE A 60 -8.53 5.60 8.19
N LYS A 61 -7.72 5.66 7.14
CA LYS A 61 -7.44 4.53 6.26
C LYS A 61 -5.93 4.26 6.33
N GLN A 62 -5.54 3.06 6.74
CA GLN A 62 -4.15 2.63 6.73
C GLN A 62 -3.86 1.86 5.44
N VAL A 63 -2.84 2.30 4.70
CA VAL A 63 -2.37 1.65 3.48
C VAL A 63 -1.11 0.85 3.81
N ARG A 64 -1.10 -0.42 3.41
CA ARG A 64 -0.03 -1.38 3.66
C ARG A 64 0.35 -2.12 2.36
N PRO A 65 1.26 -1.57 1.54
CA PRO A 65 1.81 -2.28 0.41
C PRO A 65 2.77 -3.37 0.87
N ILE A 66 2.72 -4.52 0.19
CA ILE A 66 3.69 -5.60 0.29
C ILE A 66 4.49 -5.63 -1.01
N PHE A 67 5.80 -5.55 -0.92
CA PHE A 67 6.68 -5.37 -2.07
C PHE A 67 8.01 -6.12 -1.91
N ILE A 68 8.74 -6.22 -3.01
CA ILE A 68 10.11 -6.72 -3.05
C ILE A 68 11.00 -5.55 -3.50
N GLU A 69 12.11 -5.34 -2.81
CA GLU A 69 13.16 -4.46 -3.29
C GLU A 69 14.12 -5.26 -4.17
N GLU A 70 14.06 -5.07 -5.49
CA GLU A 70 15.01 -5.64 -6.45
C GLU A 70 16.17 -4.67 -6.69
N GLU A 71 17.18 -5.06 -7.48
CA GLU A 71 18.35 -4.24 -7.74
C GLU A 71 18.01 -2.91 -8.44
N SER A 72 17.09 -2.94 -9.41
CA SER A 72 16.73 -1.79 -10.24
C SER A 72 15.39 -1.13 -9.88
N GLU A 73 14.48 -1.86 -9.22
CA GLU A 73 13.11 -1.39 -8.96
C GLU A 73 12.53 -1.93 -7.64
N ILE A 74 11.42 -1.32 -7.21
CA ILE A 74 10.58 -1.83 -6.13
C ILE A 74 9.31 -2.38 -6.75
N VAL A 75 9.04 -3.67 -6.53
CA VAL A 75 7.92 -4.38 -7.16
C VAL A 75 6.81 -4.59 -6.14
N VAL A 76 5.68 -3.90 -6.30
CA VAL A 76 4.52 -4.04 -5.41
C VAL A 76 3.69 -5.25 -5.82
N VAL A 77 3.63 -6.24 -4.92
CA VAL A 77 2.99 -7.54 -5.14
C VAL A 77 1.52 -7.51 -4.76
N THR A 78 1.20 -6.88 -3.63
CA THR A 78 -0.19 -6.72 -3.16
C THR A 78 -0.30 -5.52 -2.23
N VAL A 79 -1.53 -5.06 -1.99
CA VAL A 79 -1.81 -3.92 -1.12
C VAL A 79 -2.99 -4.26 -0.22
N TYR A 80 -2.81 -4.05 1.08
CA TYR A 80 -3.88 -4.11 2.06
C TYR A 80 -4.28 -2.70 2.47
N VAL A 81 -5.58 -2.55 2.74
CA VAL A 81 -6.15 -1.30 3.21
C VAL A 81 -7.01 -1.63 4.43
N TYR A 82 -6.74 -0.95 5.53
CA TYR A 82 -7.50 -1.09 6.77
C TYR A 82 -8.22 0.22 7.06
N TYR A 83 -9.50 0.12 7.41
CA TYR A 83 -10.32 1.26 7.80
C TYR A 83 -10.53 1.22 9.31
N VAL A 84 -10.10 2.29 10.00
CA VAL A 84 -10.06 2.38 11.47
C VAL A 84 -10.81 3.61 11.96
#